data_AF-A0A497IAV7-F1
#
_entry.id   AF-A0A497IAV7-F1
#
_cell.length_a   1.000
_cell.length_b   1.000
_cell.length_c   1.000
_cell.angle_alpha   90.00
_cell.angle_beta   90.00
_cell.angle_gamma   90.00
#
_symmetry.space_group_name_H-M   'P 1'
#
loop_
_entity.id
_entity.type
_entity.pdbx_description
1 polymer ?
#
loop_
_entity_poly.entity_id
_entity_poly.type
_entity_poly.pdbx_seq_one_letter_code
_entity_poly.pdbx_strand_id
1 'polypeptide(L)'
;MRWRIIVSSILCLILAALPVYAMDMYSVGYDAGKKGLEYLNISKGDPNLLVLTNAGYSTIESEETVLAIDGVSDSTGCTIGKENLILVHNNELKPLWFAFFRKDTGDCVYIEYSPEEYISKGNIKAELLLNNPEEWQKKMKSKVFHGNEFSIVTISSLWAIGAPYHLLKSAEFHNHICPGLISGYMIAKYLEKNLPLRKGEKYQIIASPPWCKDDAIQIMLDSTVGKRGMSVKQLSKLQQKSLPNFAGIYIRTSKTYGEGDAAVLKFDWDKAAKLCDVNRSYFKDFKSYKWWWARLKMNICLMSYLDKPEEFVSTVKTFHLSADQHYKLHTAGVNPYEELGFIKGYIKEKGSSWTWTWICAGICAGLVVGFLVGYFLKRR
;
A
#
# COMPACT_ATOMS: atom_id res chain seq x y z
N MET A 1 9.06 5.50 -84.80
CA MET A 1 8.04 4.42 -84.74
C MET A 1 8.06 3.84 -83.34
N ARG A 2 7.16 4.26 -82.44
CA ARG A 2 5.91 3.54 -82.05
C ARG A 2 6.16 2.06 -81.68
N TRP A 3 5.98 1.73 -80.39
CA TRP A 3 5.09 0.70 -79.79
C TRP A 3 5.46 0.59 -78.28
N ARG A 4 4.58 1.03 -77.36
CA ARG A 4 3.77 0.21 -76.42
C ARG A 4 4.61 -0.80 -75.62
N ILE A 5 4.62 -0.76 -74.29
CA ILE A 5 3.63 -1.45 -73.45
C ILE A 5 3.53 -0.78 -72.07
N ILE A 6 2.30 -0.51 -71.65
CA ILE A 6 1.88 -0.24 -70.27
C ILE A 6 1.70 -1.62 -69.61
N VAL A 7 2.41 -1.91 -68.54
CA VAL A 7 2.00 -2.97 -67.59
C VAL A 7 1.72 -2.31 -66.25
N SER A 8 0.42 -2.20 -65.98
CA SER A 8 -0.15 -2.08 -64.66
C SER A 8 0.20 -3.33 -63.86
N SER A 9 0.75 -3.18 -62.65
CA SER A 9 0.70 -4.21 -61.63
C SER A 9 0.48 -3.51 -60.30
N ILE A 10 -0.81 -3.38 -60.00
CA ILE A 10 -1.37 -3.09 -58.70
C ILE A 10 -0.66 -3.99 -57.68
N LEU A 11 0.24 -3.42 -56.89
CA LEU A 11 0.74 -4.05 -55.68
C LEU A 11 -0.43 -4.05 -54.70
N CYS A 12 -1.23 -5.12 -54.76
CA CYS A 12 -2.29 -5.39 -53.83
C CYS A 12 -1.63 -5.57 -52.46
N LEU A 13 -1.63 -4.50 -51.67
CA LEU A 13 -1.38 -4.52 -50.23
C LEU A 13 -2.52 -5.33 -49.59
N ILE A 14 -2.42 -6.65 -49.66
CA ILE A 14 -3.11 -7.54 -48.73
C ILE A 14 -2.34 -7.40 -47.42
N LEU A 15 -2.63 -6.33 -46.67
CA LEU A 15 -2.54 -6.42 -45.21
C LEU A 15 -3.59 -7.46 -44.83
N ALA A 16 -3.16 -8.72 -44.73
CA ALA A 16 -3.90 -9.70 -43.97
C ALA A 16 -3.98 -9.13 -42.54
N ALA A 17 -5.11 -8.53 -42.21
CA ALA A 17 -5.50 -8.34 -40.83
C ALA A 17 -5.60 -9.76 -40.26
N LEU A 18 -4.52 -10.24 -39.67
CA LEU A 18 -4.59 -11.41 -38.79
C LEU A 18 -5.68 -11.07 -37.77
N PRO A 19 -6.67 -11.93 -37.56
CA PRO A 19 -7.59 -11.73 -36.45
C PRO A 19 -6.72 -11.71 -35.19
N VAL A 20 -6.60 -10.53 -34.57
CA VAL A 20 -6.18 -10.45 -33.18
C VAL A 20 -7.27 -11.21 -32.45
N TYR A 21 -6.99 -12.46 -32.09
CA TYR A 21 -7.89 -13.23 -31.25
C TYR A 21 -7.92 -12.51 -29.91
N ALA A 22 -8.98 -11.73 -29.69
CA ALA A 22 -9.24 -11.15 -28.38
C ALA A 22 -9.27 -12.31 -27.38
N MET A 23 -8.36 -12.25 -26.41
CA MET A 23 -8.24 -13.30 -25.41
C MET A 23 -9.48 -13.28 -24.53
N ASP A 24 -10.13 -14.44 -24.40
CA ASP A 24 -11.31 -14.56 -23.55
C ASP A 24 -10.91 -14.54 -22.08
N MET A 25 -10.97 -13.35 -21.47
CA MET A 25 -10.65 -13.12 -20.06
C MET A 25 -11.52 -13.96 -19.11
N TYR A 26 -12.77 -14.27 -19.48
CA TYR A 26 -13.59 -15.18 -18.68
C TYR A 26 -12.96 -16.57 -18.59
N SER A 27 -12.57 -17.13 -19.74
CA SER A 27 -11.90 -18.43 -19.81
C SER A 27 -10.57 -18.42 -19.05
N VAL A 28 -9.78 -17.35 -19.12
CA VAL A 28 -8.53 -17.21 -18.33
C VAL A 28 -8.79 -17.36 -16.83
N GLY A 29 -9.79 -16.64 -16.29
CA GLY A 29 -10.16 -16.75 -14.88
C GLY A 29 -10.74 -18.11 -14.52
N TYR A 30 -11.58 -18.67 -15.39
CA TYR A 30 -12.21 -19.97 -15.19
C TYR A 30 -11.18 -21.11 -15.14
N ASP A 31 -10.22 -21.13 -16.07
CA ASP A 31 -9.16 -22.13 -16.13
C ASP A 31 -8.20 -22.01 -14.95
N ALA A 32 -7.82 -20.79 -14.56
CA ALA A 32 -7.02 -20.56 -13.36
C ALA A 32 -7.71 -21.14 -12.12
N GLY A 33 -9.02 -20.91 -11.97
CA GLY A 33 -9.80 -21.45 -10.87
C GLY A 33 -9.89 -22.98 -10.88
N LYS A 34 -10.11 -23.59 -12.06
CA LYS A 34 -10.09 -25.06 -12.21
C LYS A 34 -8.73 -25.66 -11.80
N LYS A 35 -7.62 -25.08 -12.26
CA LYS A 35 -6.26 -25.50 -11.89
C LYS A 35 -6.00 -25.31 -10.39
N GLY A 36 -6.44 -24.20 -9.82
CA GLY A 36 -6.32 -23.92 -8.39
C GLY A 36 -7.01 -24.99 -7.52
N LEU A 37 -8.25 -25.35 -7.86
CA LEU A 37 -8.99 -26.42 -7.18
C LEU A 37 -8.30 -27.79 -7.31
N GLU A 38 -7.84 -28.13 -8.52
CA GLU A 38 -7.14 -29.39 -8.78
C GLU A 38 -5.85 -29.51 -7.95
N TYR A 39 -5.01 -28.48 -7.99
CA TYR A 39 -3.73 -28.50 -7.28
C TYR A 39 -3.85 -28.52 -5.76
N LEU A 40 -4.94 -27.95 -5.22
CA LEU A 40 -5.25 -27.98 -3.79
C LEU A 40 -6.07 -29.20 -3.38
N ASN A 41 -6.49 -30.04 -4.34
CA ASN A 41 -7.37 -31.19 -4.15
C ASN A 41 -8.62 -30.83 -3.32
N ILE A 42 -9.36 -29.83 -3.79
CA ILE A 42 -10.61 -29.34 -3.20
C ILE A 42 -11.71 -29.22 -4.26
N SER A 43 -12.96 -29.19 -3.81
CA SER A 43 -14.12 -29.02 -4.67
C SER A 43 -14.58 -27.57 -4.75
N LYS A 44 -15.31 -27.22 -5.82
CA LYS A 44 -15.98 -25.92 -5.94
C LYS A 44 -16.85 -25.66 -4.71
N GLY A 45 -16.75 -24.47 -4.14
CA GLY A 45 -17.52 -24.03 -2.98
C GLY A 45 -16.97 -24.48 -1.62
N ASP A 46 -15.75 -25.01 -1.56
CA ASP A 46 -15.11 -25.37 -0.28
C ASP A 46 -14.95 -24.13 0.62
N PRO A 47 -15.44 -24.16 1.87
CA PRO A 47 -15.37 -23.01 2.79
C PRO A 47 -13.93 -22.69 3.24
N ASN A 48 -12.97 -23.59 3.01
CA ASN A 48 -11.56 -23.37 3.34
C ASN A 48 -10.80 -22.63 2.23
N LEU A 49 -11.41 -22.41 1.06
CA LEU A 49 -10.75 -21.75 -0.06
C LEU A 49 -10.86 -20.23 0.04
N LEU A 50 -9.71 -19.58 -0.08
CA LEU A 50 -9.57 -18.16 -0.38
C LEU A 50 -8.93 -17.99 -1.76
N VAL A 51 -9.50 -17.11 -2.57
CA VAL A 51 -8.93 -16.65 -3.83
C VAL A 51 -8.48 -15.20 -3.66
N LEU A 52 -7.22 -14.93 -3.98
CA LEU A 52 -6.68 -13.58 -4.13
C LEU A 52 -6.33 -13.36 -5.60
N THR A 53 -6.61 -12.18 -6.15
CA THR A 53 -6.23 -11.84 -7.52
C THR A 53 -6.13 -10.33 -7.71
N ASN A 54 -5.31 -9.87 -8.65
CA ASN A 54 -5.32 -8.49 -9.15
C ASN A 54 -6.21 -8.30 -10.39
N ALA A 55 -7.03 -9.29 -10.75
CA ALA A 55 -8.02 -9.17 -11.82
C ALA A 55 -8.90 -7.92 -11.61
N GLY A 56 -9.20 -7.22 -12.70
CA GLY A 56 -9.85 -5.92 -12.70
C GLY A 56 -8.92 -4.72 -12.50
N TYR A 57 -7.65 -4.95 -12.12
CA TYR A 57 -6.61 -3.91 -12.09
C TYR A 57 -5.56 -4.10 -13.17
N SER A 58 -5.10 -5.33 -13.40
CA SER A 58 -4.15 -5.63 -14.48
C SER A 58 -4.79 -5.54 -15.86
N THR A 59 -4.00 -5.21 -16.87
CA THR A 59 -4.38 -5.36 -18.29
C THR A 59 -3.49 -6.40 -18.97
N ILE A 60 -4.04 -7.08 -19.98
CA ILE A 60 -3.26 -7.97 -20.85
C ILE A 60 -3.48 -7.51 -22.29
N GLU A 61 -2.40 -7.15 -23.00
CA GLU A 61 -2.49 -6.61 -24.36
C GLU A 61 -3.46 -5.40 -24.49
N SER A 62 -3.59 -4.62 -23.41
CA SER A 62 -4.53 -3.48 -23.25
C SER A 62 -5.99 -3.86 -23.02
N GLU A 63 -6.31 -5.15 -22.88
CA GLU A 63 -7.64 -5.63 -22.49
C GLU A 63 -7.79 -5.66 -20.97
N GLU A 64 -8.96 -5.26 -20.49
CA GLU A 64 -9.31 -5.29 -19.07
C GLU A 64 -9.53 -6.72 -18.58
N THR A 65 -9.02 -7.03 -17.39
CA THR A 65 -9.12 -8.39 -16.82
C THR A 65 -10.38 -8.62 -15.98
N VAL A 66 -11.40 -7.75 -16.10
CA VAL A 66 -12.61 -7.78 -15.26
C VAL A 66 -13.38 -9.09 -15.40
N LEU A 67 -13.52 -9.63 -16.62
CA LEU A 67 -14.23 -10.90 -16.86
C LEU A 67 -13.52 -12.12 -16.23
N ALA A 68 -12.22 -12.01 -15.93
CA ALA A 68 -11.50 -13.07 -15.23
C ALA A 68 -11.97 -13.23 -13.77
N ILE A 69 -12.55 -12.17 -13.18
CA ILE A 69 -13.20 -12.22 -11.87
C ILE A 69 -14.41 -13.16 -11.92
N ASP A 70 -15.24 -13.03 -12.95
CA ASP A 70 -16.43 -13.88 -13.14
C ASP A 70 -16.03 -15.33 -13.40
N GLY A 71 -15.05 -15.55 -14.26
CA GLY A 71 -14.53 -16.89 -14.54
C GLY A 71 -13.99 -17.60 -13.30
N VAL A 72 -13.15 -16.92 -12.50
CA VAL A 72 -12.60 -17.53 -11.27
C VAL A 72 -13.67 -17.73 -10.21
N SER A 73 -14.65 -16.85 -10.12
CA SER A 73 -15.83 -17.00 -9.26
C SER A 73 -16.66 -18.22 -9.65
N ASP A 74 -16.96 -18.41 -10.94
CA ASP A 74 -17.77 -19.51 -11.45
C ASP A 74 -17.10 -20.87 -11.28
N SER A 75 -15.79 -20.95 -11.50
CA SER A 75 -15.03 -22.19 -11.36
C SER A 75 -14.82 -22.59 -9.89
N THR A 76 -14.52 -21.63 -9.01
CA THR A 76 -14.19 -21.89 -7.59
C THR A 76 -15.38 -21.83 -6.64
N GLY A 77 -16.43 -21.07 -6.99
CA GLY A 77 -17.54 -20.73 -6.10
C GLY A 77 -17.23 -19.66 -5.06
N CYS A 78 -16.01 -19.10 -5.07
CA CYS A 78 -15.61 -17.97 -4.22
C CYS A 78 -16.19 -16.66 -4.76
N THR A 79 -16.67 -15.79 -3.88
CA THR A 79 -17.25 -14.50 -4.28
C THR A 79 -16.85 -13.40 -3.30
N ILE A 80 -16.94 -12.14 -3.75
CA ILE A 80 -16.68 -10.97 -2.90
C ILE A 80 -17.62 -10.99 -1.68
N GLY A 81 -18.90 -11.31 -1.89
CA GLY A 81 -19.91 -11.36 -0.82
C GLY A 81 -19.76 -12.51 0.17
N LYS A 82 -19.04 -13.57 -0.19
CA LYS A 82 -18.62 -14.65 0.73
C LYS A 82 -17.31 -14.32 1.46
N GLU A 83 -16.75 -13.14 1.19
CA GLU A 83 -15.49 -12.66 1.76
C GLU A 83 -14.30 -13.59 1.48
N ASN A 84 -14.37 -14.41 0.42
CA ASN A 84 -13.34 -15.40 0.06
C ASN A 84 -12.86 -15.30 -1.40
N LEU A 85 -13.20 -14.20 -2.08
CA LEU A 85 -12.55 -13.67 -3.28
C LEU A 85 -12.15 -12.22 -2.99
N ILE A 86 -10.84 -11.97 -2.89
CA ILE A 86 -10.29 -10.65 -2.54
C ILE A 86 -9.54 -10.09 -3.75
N LEU A 87 -9.96 -8.90 -4.19
CA LEU A 87 -9.37 -8.19 -5.33
C LEU A 87 -8.26 -7.27 -4.84
N VAL A 88 -7.01 -7.68 -5.04
CA VAL A 88 -5.83 -6.98 -4.53
C VAL A 88 -5.40 -5.90 -5.52
N HIS A 89 -5.52 -4.64 -5.10
CA HIS A 89 -5.12 -3.49 -5.89
C HIS A 89 -3.63 -3.53 -6.25
N ASN A 90 -3.34 -3.24 -7.51
CA ASN A 90 -1.99 -3.29 -8.05
C ASN A 90 -1.83 -2.32 -9.21
N ASN A 91 -0.58 -2.12 -9.63
CA ASN A 91 -0.29 -1.38 -10.86
C ASN A 91 -0.81 -2.17 -12.08
N GLU A 92 -1.44 -1.46 -13.03
CA GLU A 92 -2.05 -2.03 -14.24
C GLU A 92 -1.09 -2.84 -15.12
N LEU A 93 0.20 -2.50 -15.10
CA LEU A 93 1.25 -3.15 -15.88
C LEU A 93 1.79 -4.42 -15.22
N LYS A 94 1.35 -4.76 -14.00
CA LYS A 94 1.73 -6.03 -13.40
C LYS A 94 0.94 -7.17 -14.05
N PRO A 95 1.58 -8.34 -14.27
CA PRO A 95 0.89 -9.51 -14.78
C PRO A 95 -0.37 -9.83 -13.99
N LEU A 96 -1.40 -10.33 -14.67
CA LEU A 96 -2.58 -10.91 -14.02
C LEU A 96 -2.15 -12.16 -13.24
N TRP A 97 -2.59 -12.28 -11.99
CA TRP A 97 -2.29 -13.44 -11.16
C TRP A 97 -3.48 -13.85 -10.29
N PHE A 98 -3.44 -15.11 -9.86
CA PHE A 98 -4.39 -15.73 -8.96
C PHE A 98 -3.61 -16.50 -7.90
N ALA A 99 -3.97 -16.34 -6.62
CA ALA A 99 -3.49 -17.17 -5.54
C ALA A 99 -4.67 -17.89 -4.89
N PHE A 100 -4.58 -19.22 -4.82
CA PHE A 100 -5.56 -20.09 -4.20
C PHE A 100 -4.97 -20.59 -2.91
N PHE A 101 -5.56 -20.22 -1.78
CA PHE A 101 -5.11 -20.59 -0.45
C PHE A 101 -6.14 -21.47 0.25
N ARG A 102 -5.67 -22.58 0.82
CA ARG A 102 -6.49 -23.56 1.55
C ARG A 102 -6.23 -23.42 3.05
N LYS A 103 -7.24 -22.99 3.81
CA LYS A 103 -7.13 -22.60 5.23
C LYS A 103 -6.65 -23.70 6.18
N ASP A 104 -7.15 -24.92 6.03
CA ASP A 104 -6.93 -26.05 6.94
C ASP A 104 -5.48 -26.57 6.88
N THR A 105 -4.96 -26.74 5.67
CA THR A 105 -3.60 -27.22 5.37
C THR A 105 -2.59 -26.08 5.35
N GLY A 106 -3.02 -24.88 4.94
CA GLY A 106 -2.17 -23.74 4.64
C GLY A 106 -1.50 -23.80 3.26
N ASP A 107 -1.87 -24.76 2.42
CA ASP A 107 -1.34 -24.88 1.06
C ASP A 107 -1.82 -23.72 0.19
N CYS A 108 -0.91 -23.18 -0.61
CA CYS A 108 -1.17 -22.09 -1.54
C CYS A 108 -0.61 -22.44 -2.92
N VAL A 109 -1.41 -22.17 -3.94
CA VAL A 109 -1.04 -22.27 -5.35
C VAL A 109 -1.11 -20.86 -5.94
N TYR A 110 -0.04 -20.42 -6.58
CA TYR A 110 0.02 -19.17 -7.30
C TYR A 110 0.09 -19.46 -8.79
N ILE A 111 -0.76 -18.79 -9.56
CA ILE A 111 -0.82 -18.87 -11.01
C ILE A 111 -0.70 -17.44 -11.53
N GLU A 112 0.31 -17.18 -12.34
CA GLU A 112 0.49 -15.91 -13.02
C GLU A 112 0.34 -16.12 -14.52
N TYR A 113 -0.53 -15.30 -15.12
CA TYR A 113 -0.71 -15.28 -16.55
C TYR A 113 0.55 -14.71 -17.20
N SER A 114 1.18 -15.53 -18.02
CA SER A 114 2.33 -15.19 -18.86
C SER A 114 2.30 -16.08 -20.10
N PRO A 115 3.06 -15.76 -21.17
CA PRO A 115 3.07 -16.59 -22.39
C PRO A 115 3.39 -18.07 -22.16
N GLU A 116 4.19 -18.39 -21.14
CA GLU A 116 4.55 -19.77 -20.77
C GLU A 116 3.74 -20.32 -19.59
N GLU A 117 2.85 -19.51 -19.01
CA GLU A 117 2.15 -19.75 -17.74
C GLU A 117 3.09 -20.05 -16.57
N TYR A 118 3.03 -19.26 -15.49
CA TYR A 118 3.83 -19.53 -14.30
C TYR A 118 2.95 -20.08 -13.18
N ILE A 119 3.32 -21.26 -12.67
CA ILE A 119 2.65 -21.89 -11.54
C ILE A 119 3.66 -22.24 -10.45
N SER A 120 3.34 -21.87 -9.21
CA SER A 120 4.15 -22.25 -8.06
C SER A 120 3.29 -22.63 -6.86
N LYS A 121 3.88 -23.38 -5.93
CA LYS A 121 3.21 -23.88 -4.73
C LYS A 121 4.02 -23.60 -3.49
N GLY A 122 3.33 -23.35 -2.39
CA GLY A 122 3.96 -23.24 -1.08
C GLY A 122 2.95 -23.34 0.04
N ASN A 123 3.34 -23.99 1.13
CA ASN A 123 2.57 -23.91 2.36
C ASN A 123 2.89 -22.58 3.07
N ILE A 124 1.86 -21.75 3.26
CA ILE A 124 1.95 -20.42 3.88
C ILE A 124 1.21 -20.34 5.21
N LYS A 125 0.97 -21.47 5.88
CA LYS A 125 0.33 -21.50 7.20
C LYS A 125 1.13 -20.63 8.17
N ALA A 126 0.48 -19.65 8.79
CA ALA A 126 1.16 -18.66 9.63
C ALA A 126 2.05 -19.29 10.71
N GLU A 127 1.57 -20.33 11.38
CA GLU A 127 2.33 -21.06 12.40
C GLU A 127 3.63 -21.66 11.84
N LEU A 128 3.56 -22.28 10.66
CA LEU A 128 4.74 -22.83 9.97
C LEU A 128 5.75 -21.72 9.64
N LEU A 129 5.26 -20.59 9.12
CA LEU A 129 6.11 -19.46 8.75
C LEU A 129 6.78 -18.80 9.96
N LEU A 130 6.07 -18.71 11.08
CA LEU A 130 6.58 -18.11 12.31
C LEU A 130 7.59 -19.03 13.02
N ASN A 131 7.41 -20.35 12.95
CA ASN A 131 8.29 -21.34 13.57
C ASN A 131 9.52 -21.67 12.71
N ASN A 132 9.42 -21.57 11.38
CA ASN A 132 10.52 -21.88 10.44
C ASN A 132 10.79 -20.74 9.43
N PRO A 133 11.12 -19.52 9.90
CA PRO A 133 11.15 -18.35 9.04
C PRO A 133 12.30 -18.35 8.03
N GLU A 134 13.42 -19.01 8.31
CA GLU A 134 14.57 -19.06 7.41
C GLU A 134 14.24 -19.79 6.09
N GLU A 135 13.46 -20.87 6.14
CA GLU A 135 13.04 -21.61 4.94
C GLU A 135 12.09 -20.78 4.08
N TRP A 136 11.12 -20.10 4.69
CA TRP A 136 10.26 -19.20 3.96
C TRP A 136 11.02 -17.99 3.41
N GLN A 137 12.05 -17.52 4.12
CA GLN A 137 12.88 -16.42 3.63
C GLN A 137 13.63 -16.76 2.34
N LYS A 138 14.02 -18.03 2.14
CA LYS A 138 14.58 -18.48 0.86
C LYS A 138 13.56 -18.29 -0.27
N LYS A 139 12.30 -18.67 -0.03
CA LYS A 139 11.18 -18.51 -0.98
C LYS A 139 10.81 -17.05 -1.25
N MET A 140 10.83 -16.21 -0.22
CA MET A 140 10.69 -14.75 -0.34
C MET A 140 11.78 -14.15 -1.23
N LYS A 141 13.04 -14.58 -1.05
CA LYS A 141 14.17 -14.10 -1.87
C LYS A 141 14.12 -14.59 -3.31
N SER A 142 13.73 -15.85 -3.52
CA SER A 142 13.56 -16.42 -4.87
C SER A 142 12.29 -15.98 -5.56
N LYS A 143 11.46 -15.18 -4.89
CA LYS A 143 10.18 -14.66 -5.38
C LYS A 143 9.27 -15.75 -5.92
N VAL A 144 8.97 -16.77 -5.11
CA VAL A 144 8.11 -17.89 -5.55
C VAL A 144 6.73 -17.45 -6.01
N PHE A 145 6.23 -16.29 -5.54
CA PHE A 145 4.98 -15.67 -5.99
C PHE A 145 5.26 -14.36 -6.72
N HIS A 146 6.40 -14.28 -7.41
CA HIS A 146 6.85 -13.15 -8.23
C HIS A 146 6.79 -11.78 -7.54
N GLY A 147 7.03 -11.74 -6.22
CA GLY A 147 7.02 -10.50 -5.43
C GLY A 147 5.70 -10.22 -4.71
N ASN A 148 4.69 -11.10 -4.83
CA ASN A 148 3.41 -10.99 -4.12
C ASN A 148 3.42 -11.73 -2.76
N GLU A 149 4.56 -12.26 -2.32
CA GLU A 149 4.65 -13.15 -1.15
C GLU A 149 4.11 -12.50 0.11
N PHE A 150 4.49 -11.26 0.39
CA PHE A 150 4.03 -10.56 1.60
C PHE A 150 2.54 -10.24 1.55
N SER A 151 2.02 -9.87 0.38
CA SER A 151 0.58 -9.62 0.17
C SER A 151 -0.22 -10.89 0.42
N ILE A 152 0.10 -11.97 -0.30
CA ILE A 152 -0.60 -13.25 -0.22
C ILE A 152 -0.52 -13.83 1.19
N VAL A 153 0.67 -13.84 1.80
CA VAL A 153 0.86 -14.38 3.16
C VAL A 153 0.04 -13.60 4.18
N THR A 154 0.11 -12.26 4.18
CA THR A 154 -0.53 -11.46 5.23
C THR A 154 -2.05 -11.43 5.11
N ILE A 155 -2.59 -11.33 3.90
CA ILE A 155 -4.03 -11.38 3.68
C ILE A 155 -4.58 -12.77 4.02
N SER A 156 -3.95 -13.83 3.49
CA SER A 156 -4.40 -15.21 3.73
C SER A 156 -4.36 -15.60 5.20
N SER A 157 -3.28 -15.23 5.91
CA SER A 157 -3.12 -15.54 7.33
C SER A 157 -4.20 -14.88 8.18
N LEU A 158 -4.56 -13.63 7.88
CA LEU A 158 -5.52 -12.88 8.68
C LEU A 158 -6.97 -13.24 8.31
N TRP A 159 -7.24 -13.48 7.04
CA TRP A 159 -8.50 -14.09 6.60
C TRP A 159 -8.75 -15.43 7.29
N ALA A 160 -7.73 -16.29 7.37
CA ALA A 160 -7.83 -17.60 8.03
C ALA A 160 -8.25 -17.52 9.50
N ILE A 161 -7.89 -16.45 10.21
CA ILE A 161 -8.26 -16.24 11.63
C ILE A 161 -9.44 -15.27 11.82
N GLY A 162 -10.18 -14.97 10.75
CA GLY A 162 -11.42 -14.19 10.84
C GLY A 162 -11.23 -12.68 10.81
N ALA A 163 -10.35 -12.17 9.95
CA ALA A 163 -10.25 -10.74 9.68
C ALA A 163 -11.62 -10.14 9.30
N PRO A 164 -12.04 -9.03 9.94
CA PRO A 164 -13.33 -8.42 9.63
C PRO A 164 -13.33 -7.83 8.22
N TYR A 165 -14.50 -7.85 7.57
CA TYR A 165 -14.69 -7.37 6.20
C TYR A 165 -14.03 -6.01 5.92
N HIS A 166 -14.23 -5.00 6.77
CA HIS A 166 -13.62 -3.67 6.55
C HIS A 166 -12.08 -3.67 6.60
N LEU A 167 -11.44 -4.59 7.35
CA LEU A 167 -9.99 -4.76 7.31
C LEU A 167 -9.55 -5.42 6.00
N LEU A 168 -10.29 -6.42 5.51
CA LEU A 168 -10.04 -7.03 4.20
C LEU A 168 -10.22 -6.02 3.06
N LYS A 169 -11.28 -5.20 3.08
CA LYS A 169 -11.46 -4.10 2.12
C LYS A 169 -10.34 -3.06 2.16
N SER A 170 -9.83 -2.77 3.36
CA SER A 170 -8.66 -1.91 3.51
C SER A 170 -7.41 -2.56 2.90
N ALA A 171 -7.27 -3.88 3.02
CA ALA A 171 -6.17 -4.65 2.43
C ALA A 171 -6.25 -4.77 0.92
N GLU A 172 -7.46 -4.84 0.34
CA GLU A 172 -7.66 -4.77 -1.11
C GLU A 172 -7.03 -3.48 -1.66
N PHE A 173 -7.36 -2.33 -1.07
CA PHE A 173 -6.81 -1.03 -1.51
C PHE A 173 -5.31 -0.87 -1.19
N HIS A 174 -4.90 -1.26 0.03
CA HIS A 174 -3.52 -1.12 0.49
C HIS A 174 -2.57 -2.19 -0.05
N ASN A 175 -3.10 -3.25 -0.68
CA ASN A 175 -2.46 -4.43 -1.23
C ASN A 175 -1.85 -5.46 -0.27
N HIS A 176 -1.88 -5.26 1.04
CA HIS A 176 -1.44 -6.25 2.04
C HIS A 176 -1.98 -5.86 3.42
N ILE A 177 -1.82 -6.74 4.43
CA ILE A 177 -2.10 -6.36 5.82
C ILE A 177 -0.78 -6.18 6.58
N CYS A 178 -0.61 -5.03 7.22
CA CYS A 178 0.52 -4.76 8.10
C CYS A 178 0.04 -4.11 9.41
N PRO A 179 0.90 -4.01 10.45
CA PRO A 179 0.49 -3.39 11.71
C PRO A 179 0.07 -1.92 11.52
N GLY A 180 0.63 -1.25 10.50
CA GLY A 180 0.21 0.08 10.07
C GLY A 180 -1.24 0.13 9.60
N LEU A 181 -1.67 -0.81 8.77
CA LEU A 181 -3.05 -0.87 8.28
C LEU A 181 -4.03 -1.19 9.42
N ILE A 182 -3.69 -2.18 10.26
CA ILE A 182 -4.49 -2.55 11.45
C ILE A 182 -4.62 -1.35 12.41
N SER A 183 -3.57 -0.55 12.58
CA SER A 183 -3.65 0.67 13.40
C SER A 183 -4.70 1.66 12.85
N GLY A 184 -4.86 1.76 11.53
CA GLY A 184 -5.91 2.59 10.92
C GLY A 184 -7.31 2.05 11.18
N TYR A 185 -7.49 0.73 11.11
CA TYR A 185 -8.75 0.08 11.52
C TYR A 185 -9.09 0.39 12.98
N MET A 186 -8.12 0.23 13.89
CA MET A 186 -8.32 0.54 15.31
C MET A 186 -8.61 2.03 15.55
N ILE A 187 -7.96 2.93 14.82
CA ILE A 187 -8.25 4.37 14.92
C ILE A 187 -9.67 4.68 14.43
N ALA A 188 -10.12 4.09 13.32
CA ALA A 188 -11.49 4.26 12.84
C ALA A 188 -12.51 3.77 13.91
N LYS A 189 -12.28 2.60 14.51
CA LYS A 189 -13.09 2.08 15.63
C LYS A 189 -13.05 2.96 16.88
N TYR A 190 -11.89 3.52 17.20
CA TYR A 190 -11.76 4.47 18.31
C TYR A 190 -12.60 5.73 18.06
N LEU A 191 -12.60 6.27 16.84
CA LEU A 191 -13.38 7.45 16.47
C LEU A 191 -14.89 7.20 16.52
N GLU A 192 -15.35 6.03 16.06
CA GLU A 192 -16.77 5.64 16.17
C GLU A 192 -17.30 5.75 17.62
N LYS A 193 -16.45 5.47 18.62
CA LYS A 193 -16.82 5.54 20.04
C LYS A 193 -16.56 6.90 20.68
N ASN A 194 -15.44 7.54 20.36
CA ASN A 194 -14.93 8.71 21.10
C ASN A 194 -15.17 10.06 20.39
N LEU A 195 -15.43 10.05 19.08
CA LEU A 195 -15.79 11.22 18.28
C LEU A 195 -16.90 10.85 17.28
N PRO A 196 -18.03 10.23 17.70
CA PRO A 196 -19.02 9.66 16.80
C PRO A 196 -19.61 10.70 15.85
N LEU A 197 -19.81 10.34 14.57
CA LEU A 197 -20.54 11.19 13.63
C LEU A 197 -22.01 11.28 14.02
N ARG A 198 -22.60 12.47 13.86
CA ARG A 198 -24.05 12.69 13.88
C ARG A 198 -24.58 12.75 12.45
N LYS A 199 -25.90 12.75 12.30
CA LYS A 199 -26.55 12.84 10.99
C LYS A 199 -26.08 14.10 10.24
N GLY A 200 -25.56 13.92 9.03
CA GLY A 200 -25.06 15.00 8.18
C GLY A 200 -23.62 15.42 8.45
N GLU A 201 -22.95 14.83 9.45
CA GLU A 201 -21.54 15.06 9.72
C GLU A 201 -20.64 14.07 8.98
N LYS A 202 -19.38 14.47 8.84
CA LYS A 202 -18.30 13.67 8.26
C LYS A 202 -16.99 13.93 8.98
N TYR A 203 -16.00 13.08 8.73
CA TYR A 203 -14.63 13.35 9.15
C TYR A 203 -13.84 14.10 8.07
N GLN A 204 -13.12 15.13 8.49
CA GLN A 204 -11.96 15.67 7.78
C GLN A 204 -10.70 15.37 8.58
N ILE A 205 -9.66 14.90 7.90
CA ILE A 205 -8.51 14.25 8.52
C ILE A 205 -7.22 14.92 8.08
N ILE A 206 -6.33 15.15 9.02
CA ILE A 206 -4.96 15.58 8.74
C ILE A 206 -4.07 14.38 9.02
N ALA A 207 -3.72 13.67 7.95
CA ALA A 207 -2.83 12.51 7.97
C ALA A 207 -1.40 12.97 8.19
N SER A 208 -0.99 13.06 9.47
CA SER A 208 0.33 13.56 9.85
C SER A 208 0.89 12.86 11.10
N PRO A 209 2.05 12.17 11.03
CA PRO A 209 2.69 11.77 9.78
C PRO A 209 1.84 10.74 9.04
N PRO A 210 1.98 10.64 7.70
CA PRO A 210 1.28 9.62 6.94
C PRO A 210 1.92 8.24 7.10
N TRP A 211 1.09 7.20 7.14
CA TRP A 211 1.48 5.79 6.99
C TRP A 211 0.26 4.95 6.60
N CYS A 212 0.41 3.62 6.51
CA CYS A 212 -0.64 2.68 6.09
C CYS A 212 -2.01 2.85 6.77
N LYS A 213 -2.10 3.48 7.96
CA LYS A 213 -3.39 3.78 8.59
C LYS A 213 -4.31 4.62 7.71
N ASP A 214 -3.72 5.51 6.91
CA ASP A 214 -4.47 6.52 6.17
C ASP A 214 -5.26 5.86 5.04
N ASP A 215 -4.74 4.77 4.47
CA ASP A 215 -5.46 3.95 3.49
C ASP A 215 -6.67 3.24 4.14
N ALA A 216 -6.52 2.62 5.31
CA ALA A 216 -7.65 2.05 6.05
C ALA A 216 -8.70 3.12 6.41
N ILE A 217 -8.25 4.30 6.82
CA ILE A 217 -9.11 5.45 7.15
C ILE A 217 -9.90 5.92 5.91
N GLN A 218 -9.27 6.00 4.74
CA GLN A 218 -9.95 6.36 3.50
C GLN A 218 -11.08 5.37 3.18
N ILE A 219 -10.82 4.08 3.36
CA ILE A 219 -11.80 3.01 3.09
C ILE A 219 -12.93 2.99 4.14
N MET A 220 -12.60 3.13 5.42
CA MET A 220 -13.57 2.96 6.50
C MET A 220 -14.42 4.20 6.77
N LEU A 221 -13.86 5.40 6.57
CA LEU A 221 -14.50 6.66 6.97
C LEU A 221 -14.96 7.52 5.77
N ASP A 222 -14.76 7.04 4.54
CA ASP A 222 -14.99 7.80 3.30
C ASP A 222 -14.23 9.15 3.23
N SER A 223 -13.13 9.27 3.97
CA SER A 223 -12.34 10.49 4.10
C SER A 223 -11.19 10.52 3.08
N THR A 224 -11.51 10.51 1.78
CA THR A 224 -10.47 10.50 0.71
C THR A 224 -9.88 11.89 0.44
N VAL A 225 -8.66 11.92 -0.09
CA VAL A 225 -8.00 13.18 -0.49
C VAL A 225 -8.80 13.93 -1.54
N GLY A 226 -9.29 13.24 -2.58
CA GLY A 226 -10.08 13.84 -3.66
C GLY A 226 -11.40 14.45 -3.21
N LYS A 227 -12.05 13.84 -2.19
CA LYS A 227 -13.27 14.38 -1.56
C LYS A 227 -13.00 15.55 -0.60
N ARG A 228 -11.73 15.99 -0.49
CA ARG A 228 -11.25 16.94 0.54
C ARG A 228 -11.52 16.44 1.98
N GLY A 229 -11.69 15.13 2.14
CA GLY A 229 -11.87 14.46 3.42
C GLY A 229 -10.54 14.22 4.14
N MET A 230 -9.41 14.30 3.43
CA MET A 230 -8.09 14.15 4.01
C MET A 230 -7.08 15.11 3.38
N SER A 231 -6.17 15.65 4.19
CA SER A 231 -4.92 16.25 3.73
C SER A 231 -3.73 15.50 4.32
N VAL A 232 -2.76 15.17 3.48
CA VAL A 232 -1.52 14.50 3.91
C VAL A 232 -0.46 15.53 4.24
N LYS A 233 0.13 15.44 5.43
CA LYS A 233 1.20 16.35 5.87
C LYS A 233 2.39 15.58 6.41
N GLN A 234 3.43 15.50 5.60
CA GLN A 234 4.69 14.86 5.97
C GLN A 234 5.41 15.68 7.06
N LEU A 235 5.95 15.00 8.05
CA LEU A 235 6.82 15.60 9.07
C LEU A 235 8.28 15.31 8.76
N SER A 236 9.17 16.26 9.08
CA SER A 236 10.62 16.03 9.07
C SER A 236 11.02 14.97 10.10
N LYS A 237 12.19 14.34 9.92
CA LYS A 237 12.69 13.33 10.89
C LYS A 237 12.79 13.89 12.30
N LEU A 238 13.15 15.17 12.45
CA LEU A 238 13.26 15.79 13.76
C LEU A 238 11.88 16.10 14.36
N GLN A 239 10.91 16.58 13.56
CA GLN A 239 9.54 16.77 14.02
C GLN A 239 8.90 15.45 14.46
N GLN A 240 9.13 14.36 13.72
CA GLN A 240 8.66 13.02 14.11
C GLN A 240 9.22 12.57 15.47
N LYS A 241 10.49 12.89 15.77
CA LYS A 241 11.09 12.59 17.07
C LYS A 241 10.43 13.37 18.21
N SER A 242 10.03 14.62 17.97
CA SER A 242 9.33 15.46 18.95
C SER A 242 7.86 15.11 19.12
N LEU A 243 7.29 14.35 18.18
CA LEU A 243 5.89 13.92 18.17
C LEU A 243 5.79 12.39 18.19
N PRO A 244 6.37 11.71 19.19
CA PRO A 244 6.38 10.25 19.23
C PRO A 244 4.93 9.73 19.26
N ASN A 245 4.69 8.71 18.43
CA ASN A 245 3.43 8.00 18.35
C ASN A 245 2.21 8.82 17.89
N PHE A 246 2.36 10.10 17.51
CA PHE A 246 1.25 10.89 16.95
C PHE A 246 0.68 10.21 15.70
N ALA A 247 -0.64 10.12 15.63
CA ALA A 247 -1.37 9.38 14.62
C ALA A 247 -2.35 10.25 13.84
N GLY A 248 -2.15 11.57 13.81
CA GLY A 248 -2.97 12.49 13.03
C GLY A 248 -4.00 13.24 13.85
N ILE A 249 -4.77 14.05 13.13
CA ILE A 249 -5.79 14.94 13.66
C ILE A 249 -7.09 14.64 12.94
N TYR A 250 -8.15 14.43 13.71
CA TYR A 250 -9.44 13.95 13.22
C TYR A 250 -10.51 14.96 13.60
N ILE A 251 -11.21 15.48 12.61
CA ILE A 251 -12.13 16.60 12.76
C ILE A 251 -13.51 16.14 12.33
N ARG A 252 -14.48 16.16 13.24
CA ARG A 252 -15.89 15.95 12.93
C ARG A 252 -16.53 17.28 12.59
N THR A 253 -17.09 17.40 11.40
CA THR A 253 -17.74 18.63 10.93
C THR A 253 -18.96 18.31 10.06
N SER A 254 -19.90 19.25 9.97
CA SER A 254 -21.06 19.18 9.06
C SER A 254 -20.75 19.71 7.66
N LYS A 255 -19.66 20.48 7.48
CA LYS A 255 -19.32 21.13 6.20
C LYS A 255 -17.82 21.10 5.97
N THR A 256 -17.39 20.94 4.72
CA THR A 256 -15.97 21.02 4.38
C THR A 256 -15.37 22.35 4.85
N TYR A 257 -14.37 22.27 5.73
CA TYR A 257 -13.73 23.41 6.42
C TYR A 257 -14.69 24.26 7.25
N GLY A 258 -15.81 23.68 7.69
CA GLY A 258 -16.71 24.30 8.66
C GLY A 258 -16.16 24.19 10.08
N GLU A 259 -16.88 24.78 11.02
CA GLU A 259 -16.61 24.55 12.44
C GLU A 259 -16.75 23.06 12.79
N GLY A 260 -16.04 22.61 13.82
CA GLY A 260 -16.05 21.20 14.15
C GLY A 260 -15.26 20.85 15.40
N ASP A 261 -15.56 19.67 15.95
CA ASP A 261 -14.84 19.11 17.08
C ASP A 261 -13.69 18.26 16.57
N ALA A 262 -12.50 18.47 17.12
CA ALA A 262 -11.28 17.81 16.70
C ALA A 262 -10.64 17.02 17.84
N ALA A 263 -9.98 15.93 17.47
CA ALA A 263 -9.14 15.12 18.35
C ALA A 263 -7.77 14.89 17.70
N VAL A 264 -6.71 15.10 18.47
CA VAL A 264 -5.34 14.72 18.10
C VAL A 264 -5.06 13.37 18.73
N LEU A 265 -4.76 12.36 17.92
CA LEU A 265 -4.62 10.99 18.40
C LEU A 265 -3.17 10.52 18.40
N LYS A 266 -2.88 9.52 19.23
CA LYS A 266 -1.66 8.71 19.22
C LYS A 266 -1.98 7.24 19.05
N PHE A 267 -1.03 6.49 18.51
CA PHE A 267 -1.03 5.03 18.50
C PHE A 267 0.20 4.49 19.24
N ASP A 268 0.00 3.77 20.33
CA ASP A 268 1.07 3.26 21.19
C ASP A 268 1.76 2.02 20.58
N TRP A 269 2.72 2.30 19.70
CA TRP A 269 3.54 1.29 19.05
C TRP A 269 4.40 0.48 20.02
N ASP A 270 4.80 1.06 21.15
CA ASP A 270 5.68 0.38 22.10
C ASP A 270 4.89 -0.64 22.92
N LYS A 271 3.68 -0.27 23.36
CA LYS A 271 2.75 -1.21 24.00
C LYS A 271 2.34 -2.32 23.03
N ALA A 272 2.00 -1.97 21.79
CA ALA A 272 1.62 -2.97 20.78
C ALA A 272 2.75 -3.96 20.48
N ALA A 273 3.99 -3.46 20.31
CA ALA A 273 5.15 -4.30 20.10
C ALA A 273 5.48 -5.18 21.32
N LYS A 274 5.37 -4.62 22.53
CA LYS A 274 5.59 -5.35 23.79
C LYS A 274 4.57 -6.47 23.99
N LEU A 275 3.28 -6.19 23.82
CA LEU A 275 2.21 -7.19 23.97
C LEU A 275 2.32 -8.31 22.94
N CYS A 276 2.77 -7.99 21.73
CA CYS A 276 2.95 -8.98 20.67
C CYS A 276 4.33 -9.64 20.66
N ASP A 277 5.18 -9.35 21.65
CA ASP A 277 6.55 -9.88 21.75
C ASP A 277 7.34 -9.70 20.43
N VAL A 278 7.35 -8.47 19.93
CA VAL A 278 8.01 -8.08 18.68
C VAL A 278 9.00 -6.95 18.93
N ASN A 279 10.22 -7.11 18.43
CA ASN A 279 11.19 -6.03 18.40
C ASN A 279 10.92 -5.10 17.21
N ARG A 280 10.56 -3.85 17.46
CA ARG A 280 10.25 -2.84 16.40
C ARG A 280 11.39 -2.61 15.41
N SER A 281 12.65 -2.79 15.82
CA SER A 281 13.79 -2.64 14.90
C SER A 281 13.74 -3.64 13.74
N TYR A 282 13.08 -4.78 13.94
CA TYR A 282 12.95 -5.82 12.93
C TYR A 282 12.16 -5.35 11.72
N PHE A 283 11.25 -4.38 11.89
CA PHE A 283 10.52 -3.79 10.76
C PHE A 283 11.41 -3.14 9.70
N LYS A 284 12.65 -2.78 10.04
CA LYS A 284 13.63 -2.18 9.13
C LYS A 284 14.72 -3.16 8.70
N ASP A 285 14.70 -4.41 9.17
CA ASP A 285 15.67 -5.42 8.77
C ASP A 285 15.22 -6.14 7.49
N PHE A 286 15.29 -5.41 6.37
CA PHE A 286 14.95 -5.94 5.04
C PHE A 286 15.94 -6.98 4.51
N LYS A 287 17.04 -7.24 5.23
CA LYS A 287 18.09 -8.20 4.80
C LYS A 287 17.78 -9.62 5.26
N SER A 288 17.10 -9.77 6.39
CA SER A 288 16.73 -11.06 6.98
C SER A 288 15.21 -11.31 6.90
N TYR A 289 14.74 -12.43 7.47
CA TYR A 289 13.31 -12.70 7.59
C TYR A 289 12.57 -11.77 8.56
N LYS A 290 13.32 -11.08 9.43
CA LYS A 290 12.79 -10.34 10.57
C LYS A 290 11.78 -9.27 10.16
N TRP A 291 11.93 -8.63 9.00
CA TRP A 291 10.99 -7.59 8.56
C TRP A 291 9.57 -8.10 8.31
N TRP A 292 9.40 -9.24 7.63
CA TRP A 292 8.07 -9.78 7.37
C TRP A 292 7.59 -10.59 8.56
N TRP A 293 8.48 -11.32 9.23
CA TRP A 293 8.14 -12.16 10.38
C TRP A 293 7.56 -11.32 11.52
N ALA A 294 8.22 -10.21 11.86
CA ALA A 294 7.75 -9.31 12.91
C ALA A 294 6.38 -8.71 12.57
N ARG A 295 6.15 -8.38 11.28
CA ARG A 295 4.86 -7.86 10.83
C ARG A 295 3.77 -8.93 10.89
N LEU A 296 4.04 -10.14 10.43
CA LEU A 296 3.09 -11.25 10.48
C LEU A 296 2.72 -11.61 11.93
N LYS A 297 3.72 -11.76 12.81
CA LYS A 297 3.50 -12.03 14.24
C LYS A 297 2.65 -10.94 14.89
N MET A 298 3.00 -9.68 14.65
CA MET A 298 2.24 -8.55 15.21
C MET A 298 0.83 -8.45 14.61
N ASN A 299 0.65 -8.70 13.32
CA ASN A 299 -0.67 -8.70 12.69
C ASN A 299 -1.61 -9.72 13.37
N ILE A 300 -1.14 -10.97 13.54
CA ILE A 300 -1.92 -12.05 14.16
C ILE A 300 -2.22 -11.72 15.62
N CYS A 301 -1.24 -11.20 16.36
CA CYS A 301 -1.46 -10.78 17.74
C CYS A 301 -2.52 -9.67 17.85
N LEU A 302 -2.45 -8.63 17.02
CA LEU A 302 -3.37 -7.49 17.08
C LEU A 302 -4.81 -7.84 16.70
N MET A 303 -5.04 -8.95 15.98
CA MET A 303 -6.39 -9.46 15.72
C MET A 303 -7.20 -9.68 17.00
N SER A 304 -6.55 -10.04 18.12
CA SER A 304 -7.20 -10.26 19.42
C SER A 304 -7.62 -8.99 20.15
N TYR A 305 -7.36 -7.81 19.57
CA TYR A 305 -7.59 -6.51 20.19
C TYR A 305 -8.40 -5.55 19.29
N LEU A 306 -8.93 -6.01 18.16
CA LEU A 306 -9.67 -5.15 17.22
C LEU A 306 -10.92 -4.52 17.85
N ASP A 307 -11.50 -5.15 18.86
CA ASP A 307 -12.65 -4.69 19.66
C ASP A 307 -12.26 -3.76 20.82
N LYS A 308 -10.96 -3.60 21.10
CA LYS A 308 -10.42 -2.80 22.21
C LYS A 308 -9.41 -1.76 21.71
N PRO A 309 -9.80 -0.87 20.78
CA PRO A 309 -8.88 0.08 20.18
C PRO A 309 -8.23 1.02 21.20
N GLU A 310 -8.86 1.29 22.35
CA GLU A 310 -8.33 2.12 23.45
C GLU A 310 -7.07 1.54 24.09
N GLU A 311 -6.79 0.25 23.91
CA GLU A 311 -5.54 -0.35 24.36
C GLU A 311 -4.33 0.29 23.69
N PHE A 312 -4.48 0.81 22.46
CA PHE A 312 -3.39 1.36 21.66
C PHE A 312 -3.65 2.80 21.21
N VAL A 313 -4.90 3.20 21.04
CA VAL A 313 -5.27 4.54 20.58
C VAL A 313 -5.63 5.41 21.77
N SER A 314 -5.02 6.59 21.86
CA SER A 314 -5.32 7.57 22.90
C SER A 314 -5.44 8.98 22.34
N THR A 315 -6.25 9.80 23.01
CA THR A 315 -6.41 11.21 22.67
C THR A 315 -5.39 12.05 23.42
N VAL A 316 -4.61 12.84 22.68
CA VAL A 316 -3.66 13.82 23.24
C VAL A 316 -4.40 15.07 23.67
N LYS A 317 -5.31 15.56 22.83
CA LYS A 317 -6.07 16.78 23.03
C LYS A 317 -7.35 16.74 22.22
N THR A 318 -8.44 17.22 22.81
CA THR A 318 -9.67 17.60 22.09
C THR A 318 -9.82 19.11 22.11
N PHE A 319 -10.45 19.66 21.06
CA PHE A 319 -10.75 21.09 20.97
C PHE A 319 -11.82 21.33 19.91
N HIS A 320 -12.49 22.47 20.02
CA HIS A 320 -13.36 22.98 18.97
C HIS A 320 -12.56 23.86 18.00
N LEU A 321 -12.83 23.76 16.71
CA LEU A 321 -12.22 24.53 15.65
C LEU A 321 -13.23 25.51 15.04
N SER A 322 -12.82 26.76 14.87
CA SER A 322 -13.51 27.65 13.93
C SER A 322 -13.26 27.21 12.48
N ALA A 323 -14.11 27.65 11.55
CA ALA A 323 -13.94 27.38 10.12
C ALA A 323 -12.55 27.83 9.60
N ASP A 324 -12.08 29.01 10.00
CA ASP A 324 -10.78 29.54 9.60
C ASP A 324 -9.62 28.69 10.13
N GLN A 325 -9.69 28.25 11.39
CA GLN A 325 -8.68 27.36 11.95
C GLN A 325 -8.67 26.02 11.23
N HIS A 326 -9.86 25.44 10.99
CA HIS A 326 -9.99 24.19 10.25
C HIS A 326 -9.36 24.29 8.86
N TYR A 327 -9.71 25.32 8.09
CA TYR A 327 -9.11 25.56 6.77
C TYR A 327 -7.59 25.73 6.85
N LYS A 328 -7.10 26.53 7.80
CA LYS A 328 -5.67 26.77 8.01
C LYS A 328 -4.90 25.46 8.24
N LEU A 329 -5.43 24.55 9.05
CA LEU A 329 -4.79 23.27 9.33
C LEU A 329 -4.63 22.37 8.08
N HIS A 330 -5.51 22.49 7.08
CA HIS A 330 -5.39 21.76 5.81
C HIS A 330 -4.51 22.46 4.77
N THR A 331 -4.19 23.74 4.96
CA THR A 331 -3.51 24.57 3.95
C THR A 331 -2.06 24.14 3.72
N ALA A 332 -1.61 24.12 2.46
CA ALA A 332 -0.23 23.79 2.11
C ALA A 332 0.77 24.74 2.81
N GLY A 333 1.93 24.23 3.21
CA GLY A 333 2.95 25.01 3.93
C GLY A 333 2.67 25.22 5.43
N VAL A 334 1.45 24.94 5.92
CA VAL A 334 1.13 25.01 7.34
C VAL A 334 1.48 23.71 8.04
N ASN A 335 2.28 23.77 9.11
CA ASN A 335 2.48 22.64 10.00
C ASN A 335 1.35 22.60 11.05
N PRO A 336 0.47 21.60 11.02
CA PRO A 336 -0.71 21.57 11.88
C PRO A 336 -0.33 21.44 13.36
N TYR A 337 0.80 20.81 13.68
CA TYR A 337 1.25 20.65 15.06
C TYR A 337 1.93 21.90 15.62
N GLU A 338 2.49 22.77 14.76
CA GLU A 338 2.96 24.10 15.18
C GLU A 338 1.77 25.01 15.45
N GLU A 339 0.76 25.02 14.56
CA GLU A 339 -0.44 25.83 14.78
C GLU A 339 -1.23 25.44 16.02
N LEU A 340 -1.23 24.15 16.36
CA LEU A 340 -1.87 23.65 17.58
C LEU A 340 -0.97 23.76 18.83
N GLY A 341 0.27 24.24 18.68
CA GLY A 341 1.20 24.47 19.79
C GLY A 341 1.89 23.23 20.35
N PHE A 342 1.89 22.09 19.65
CA PHE A 342 2.57 20.86 20.09
C PHE A 342 4.08 20.88 19.87
N ILE A 343 4.54 21.66 18.90
CA ILE A 343 5.95 21.88 18.62
C ILE A 343 6.19 23.36 18.38
N LYS A 344 7.36 23.86 18.78
CA LYS A 344 7.79 25.22 18.45
C LYS A 344 8.24 25.24 16.99
N GLY A 345 7.82 26.26 16.25
CA GLY A 345 8.21 26.47 14.86
C GLY A 345 9.72 26.35 14.70
N TYR A 346 10.14 25.60 13.69
CA TYR A 346 11.57 25.42 13.41
C TYR A 346 12.22 26.80 13.19
N ILE A 347 13.18 27.15 14.05
CA ILE A 347 14.23 28.10 13.66
C ILE A 347 14.84 27.47 12.42
N LYS A 348 14.73 28.16 11.27
CA LYS A 348 15.48 27.83 10.04
C LYS A 348 16.83 27.30 10.48
N GLU A 349 17.16 26.05 10.15
CA GLU A 349 18.57 25.65 10.16
C GLU A 349 19.29 26.81 9.48
N LYS A 350 20.27 27.43 10.18
CA LYS A 350 21.22 28.32 9.51
C LYS A 350 21.76 27.45 8.39
N GLY A 351 21.20 27.62 7.18
CA GLY A 351 21.70 26.94 6.00
C GLY A 351 23.19 27.17 6.06
N SER A 352 23.96 26.09 6.03
CA SER A 352 25.41 26.18 6.11
C SER A 352 25.81 27.22 5.08
N SER A 353 26.13 28.42 5.53
CA SER A 353 26.60 29.49 4.70
C SER A 353 28.06 29.19 4.42
N TRP A 354 28.32 28.05 3.78
CA TRP A 354 29.29 28.05 2.70
C TRP A 354 28.66 28.93 1.64
N THR A 355 28.77 30.23 1.85
CA THR A 355 28.32 31.22 0.90
C THR A 355 29.00 30.84 -0.41
N TRP A 356 28.23 30.81 -1.50
CA TRP A 356 28.77 30.72 -2.85
C TRP A 356 29.96 31.67 -3.04
N THR A 357 30.01 32.77 -2.29
CA THR A 357 31.14 33.69 -2.15
C THR A 357 32.48 33.01 -1.84
N TRP A 358 32.56 32.05 -0.91
CA TRP A 358 33.83 31.37 -0.58
C TRP A 358 34.26 30.34 -1.63
N ILE A 359 33.30 29.65 -2.24
CA ILE A 359 33.56 28.74 -3.37
C ILE A 359 34.02 29.54 -4.59
N CYS A 360 33.35 30.64 -4.92
CA CYS A 360 33.75 31.55 -6.00
C CYS A 360 35.10 32.22 -5.70
N ALA A 361 35.36 32.64 -4.46
CA ALA A 361 36.66 33.21 -4.07
C ALA A 361 37.80 32.20 -4.19
N GLY A 362 37.57 30.94 -3.80
CA GLY A 362 38.55 29.86 -3.97
C GLY A 362 38.84 29.54 -5.45
N ILE A 363 37.81 29.51 -6.30
CA ILE A 363 37.97 29.32 -7.75
C ILE A 363 38.72 30.49 -8.39
N CYS A 364 38.38 31.74 -8.03
CA CYS A 364 39.07 32.93 -8.54
C CYS A 364 40.54 32.97 -8.11
N ALA A 365 40.86 32.65 -6.85
CA ALA A 365 42.24 32.59 -6.37
C ALA A 365 43.05 31.49 -7.09
N GLY A 366 42.45 30.31 -7.31
CA GLY A 366 43.08 29.22 -8.05
C GLY A 366 43.40 29.58 -9.51
N LEU A 367 42.50 30.30 -10.19
CA LEU A 367 42.71 30.76 -11.57
C LEU A 367 43.82 31.81 -11.67
N VAL A 368 43.92 32.74 -10.72
CA VAL A 368 44.99 33.76 -10.69
C VAL A 368 46.36 33.13 -10.45
N VAL A 369 46.46 32.17 -9.51
CA VAL A 369 47.71 31.44 -9.26
C VAL A 369 48.09 30.59 -10.46
N GLY A 370 47.13 29.89 -11.09
CA GLY A 370 47.38 29.12 -12.31
C GLY A 370 47.89 29.97 -13.47
N PHE A 371 47.33 31.17 -13.66
CA PHE A 371 47.79 32.12 -14.67
C PHE A 371 49.19 32.67 -14.38
N LEU A 372 49.49 33.01 -13.13
CA LEU A 372 50.82 33.50 -12.74
C LEU A 372 51.89 32.41 -12.89
N VAL A 373 51.61 31.19 -12.43
CA VAL A 373 52.54 30.06 -12.59
C VAL A 373 52.74 29.72 -14.06
N GLY A 374 51.67 29.70 -14.86
CA GLY A 374 51.76 29.51 -16.31
C GLY A 374 52.55 30.62 -17.03
N TYR A 375 52.40 31.88 -16.59
CA TYR A 375 53.14 33.02 -17.14
C TYR A 375 54.64 32.96 -16.81
N PHE A 376 55.00 32.56 -15.59
CA PHE A 376 56.41 32.43 -15.17
C PHE A 376 57.10 31.19 -15.74
N LEU A 377 56.39 30.08 -15.93
CA LEU A 377 56.93 28.88 -16.58
C LEU A 377 57.17 29.05 -18.09
N LYS A 378 56.46 29.97 -18.74
CA LYS A 378 56.64 30.26 -20.18
C LYS A 378 57.76 31.27 -20.49
N ARG A 379 58.39 31.85 -19.44
CA ARG A 379 59.48 32.83 -19.54
C ARG A 379 60.84 32.29 -19.02
N ARG A 380 60.99 30.98 -18.90
CA ARG A 380 62.28 30.31 -18.69
C ARG A 380 62.70 29.52 -19.91
#